data_AF-A0A8J3I9Z7-F1
#
_entry.id   AF-A0A8J3I9Z7-F1
#
_cell.length_a   1.000
_cell.length_b   1.000
_cell.length_c   1.000
_cell.angle_alpha   90.00
_cell.angle_beta   90.00
_cell.angle_gamma   90.00
#
_symmetry.space_group_name_H-M   'P 1'
#
loop_
_entity.id
_entity.type
_entity.pdbx_description
1 polymer ?
#
loop_
_entity_poly.entity_id
_entity_poly.type
_entity_poly.pdbx_seq_one_letter_code
_entity_poly.pdbx_strand_id
1 'polypeptide(L)'
;MSPWKVRQITGNQSSMCWNVLEGHLEVLVVNAQHLKTVPGRKTDLKDAEWIADLLQYGLLNPSFIPPAPQREVRELTRYRMSLDSRNARV
;
A
#
# COMPACT_ATOMS: atom_id res chain seq x y z
N MET A 1 21.05 -3.38 -16.33
CA MET A 1 20.01 -4.08 -15.56
C MET A 1 20.40 -3.96 -14.09
N SER A 2 20.01 -2.85 -13.45
CA SER A 2 20.47 -2.58 -12.08
C SER A 2 19.67 -3.40 -11.09
N PRO A 3 20.33 -4.14 -10.18
CA PRO A 3 19.66 -4.91 -9.17
C PRO A 3 19.28 -3.98 -8.02
N TRP A 4 18.18 -4.27 -7.34
CA TRP A 4 17.73 -3.65 -6.09
C TRP A 4 17.04 -2.27 -6.23
N LYS A 5 15.70 -2.28 -6.23
CA LYS A 5 14.84 -1.29 -5.54
C LYS A 5 13.36 -1.64 -5.72
N VAL A 6 12.84 -2.61 -4.99
CA VAL A 6 11.39 -2.67 -4.77
C VAL A 6 11.12 -3.09 -3.32
N ARG A 7 10.36 -2.26 -2.59
CA ARG A 7 9.94 -2.54 -1.20
C ARG A 7 8.42 -2.33 -1.10
N GLN A 8 7.72 -3.38 -0.67
CA GLN A 8 6.26 -3.44 -0.60
C GLN A 8 5.71 -2.75 0.65
N ILE A 9 4.52 -2.16 0.54
CA ILE A 9 3.70 -1.72 1.68
C ILE A 9 2.35 -2.43 1.63
N THR A 10 2.08 -3.30 2.60
CA THR A 10 0.80 -4.02 2.75
C THR A 10 0.06 -3.52 3.99
N GLY A 11 -1.11 -2.90 3.84
CA GLY A 11 -2.05 -2.63 4.95
C GLY A 11 -2.90 -1.37 4.79
N ASN A 12 -3.89 -1.17 5.66
CA ASN A 12 -4.81 -0.01 5.69
C ASN A 12 -4.10 1.37 5.76
N GLN A 13 -2.80 1.39 6.05
CA GLN A 13 -1.93 2.57 6.09
C GLN A 13 -1.11 2.77 4.79
N SER A 14 -1.33 1.94 3.76
CA SER A 14 -0.54 1.92 2.52
C SER A 14 -0.50 3.27 1.79
N SER A 15 -1.54 4.10 1.95
CA SER A 15 -1.59 5.44 1.35
C SER A 15 -0.52 6.38 1.91
N MET A 16 -0.20 6.30 3.21
CA MET A 16 0.78 7.20 3.84
C MET A 16 2.21 6.86 3.44
N CYS A 17 2.59 5.59 3.53
CA CYS A 17 3.93 5.18 3.16
C CYS A 17 4.19 5.36 1.67
N TRP A 18 3.18 5.14 0.81
CA TRP A 18 3.32 5.40 -0.61
C TRP A 18 3.53 6.89 -0.89
N ASN A 19 2.75 7.79 -0.27
CA ASN A 19 2.91 9.25 -0.45
C ASN A 19 4.30 9.77 -0.04
N VAL A 20 4.93 9.18 0.98
CA VAL A 20 6.27 9.59 1.43
C VAL A 20 7.36 9.04 0.50
N LEU A 21 7.15 7.87 -0.09
CA LEU A 21 8.16 7.21 -0.94
C LEU A 21 7.98 7.51 -2.44
N GLU A 22 6.84 8.06 -2.84
CA GLU A 22 6.55 8.52 -4.20
C GLU A 22 7.66 9.49 -4.66
N GLY A 23 8.32 9.17 -5.78
CA GLY A 23 9.42 9.98 -6.35
C GLY A 23 10.82 9.67 -5.79
N HIS A 24 10.95 8.91 -4.71
CA HIS A 24 12.25 8.49 -4.16
C HIS A 24 12.60 7.04 -4.49
N LEU A 25 11.59 6.17 -4.59
CA LEU A 25 11.74 4.73 -4.84
C LEU A 25 10.67 4.24 -5.81
N GLU A 26 10.95 3.12 -6.48
CA GLU A 26 9.92 2.35 -7.15
C GLU A 26 9.15 1.54 -6.11
N VAL A 27 7.86 1.85 -5.96
CA VAL A 27 7.01 1.28 -4.91
C VAL A 27 5.85 0.53 -5.55
N LEU A 28 5.76 -0.76 -5.22
CA LEU A 28 4.64 -1.62 -5.60
C LEU A 28 3.66 -1.70 -4.43
N VAL A 29 2.41 -1.29 -4.65
CA VAL A 29 1.30 -1.53 -3.71
C VAL A 29 0.53 -2.74 -4.20
N VAL A 30 0.30 -3.71 -3.33
CA VAL A 30 -0.39 -4.97 -3.67
C VAL A 30 -1.54 -5.18 -2.70
N ASN A 31 -2.69 -5.62 -3.22
CA ASN A 31 -3.84 -5.95 -2.37
C ASN A 31 -3.54 -7.23 -1.57
N ALA A 32 -3.63 -7.14 -0.24
CA ALA A 32 -3.44 -8.28 0.66
C ALA A 32 -4.42 -9.43 0.39
N GLN A 33 -5.59 -9.17 -0.19
CA GLN A 33 -6.54 -10.23 -0.59
C GLN A 33 -6.00 -11.11 -1.72
N HIS A 34 -5.11 -10.59 -2.57
CA HIS A 34 -4.45 -11.34 -3.64
C HIS A 34 -3.27 -12.16 -3.10
N LEU A 35 -2.72 -11.76 -1.95
CA LEU A 35 -1.77 -12.55 -1.16
C LEU A 35 -2.56 -13.58 -0.34
N LYS A 36 -2.98 -14.67 -1.00
CA LYS A 36 -3.66 -15.78 -0.31
C LYS A 36 -2.79 -16.31 0.81
N THR A 37 -3.38 -16.40 2.00
CA THR A 37 -2.80 -16.94 3.22
C THR A 37 -2.29 -18.35 2.99
N VAL A 38 -0.98 -18.57 3.14
CA VAL A 38 -0.42 -19.92 3.26
C VAL A 38 -0.94 -20.50 4.58
N PRO A 39 -1.69 -21.63 4.57
CA PRO A 39 -2.15 -22.24 5.81
C PRO A 39 -0.95 -22.85 6.55
N GLY A 40 -0.59 -22.25 7.68
CA GLY A 40 0.47 -22.72 8.56
C GLY A 40 1.52 -21.65 8.88
N ARG A 41 1.69 -21.35 10.18
CA ARG A 41 2.69 -20.44 10.77
C ARG A 41 2.93 -19.14 9.99
N LYS A 42 1.93 -18.25 10.07
CA LYS A 42 2.10 -16.84 9.74
C LYS A 42 3.06 -16.20 10.73
N THR A 43 4.25 -15.84 10.27
CA THR A 43 5.23 -15.03 11.03
C THR A 43 5.65 -13.89 10.12
N ASP A 44 5.63 -12.65 10.60
CA ASP A 44 5.85 -11.46 9.75
C ASP A 44 7.14 -11.53 8.92
N LEU A 45 8.19 -12.17 9.45
CA LEU A 45 9.45 -12.42 8.74
C LEU A 45 9.27 -13.34 7.52
N LYS A 46 8.63 -14.50 7.69
CA LYS A 46 8.40 -15.45 6.60
C LYS A 46 7.44 -14.91 5.56
N ASP A 47 6.43 -14.15 5.99
CA ASP A 47 5.52 -13.47 5.07
C ASP A 47 6.29 -12.44 4.24
N ALA A 48 7.18 -11.65 4.85
CA ALA A 48 8.01 -10.68 4.15
C ALA A 48 8.98 -11.32 3.15
N GLU A 49 9.61 -12.44 3.53
CA GLU A 49 10.48 -13.22 2.64
C GLU A 49 9.70 -13.77 1.44
N TRP A 50 8.55 -14.42 1.70
CA TRP A 50 7.72 -14.96 0.63
C TRP A 50 7.20 -13.88 -0.33
N ILE A 51 6.79 -12.74 0.21
CA ILE A 51 6.40 -11.57 -0.57
C ILE A 51 7.57 -11.06 -1.42
N ALA A 52 8.79 -11.00 -0.86
CA ALA A 52 9.97 -10.56 -1.58
C ALA A 52 10.35 -11.52 -2.72
N ASP A 53 10.14 -12.83 -2.54
CA ASP A 53 10.33 -13.81 -3.61
C ASP A 53 9.31 -13.61 -4.73
N LEU A 54 8.00 -13.49 -4.39
CA LEU A 54 6.96 -13.22 -5.39
C LEU A 54 7.23 -11.94 -6.17
N LEU A 55 7.76 -10.92 -5.51
CA LEU A 55 8.13 -9.65 -6.11
C LEU A 55 9.29 -9.80 -7.09
N GLN A 56 10.33 -10.55 -6.74
CA GLN A 56 11.48 -10.83 -7.60
C GLN A 56 11.08 -11.59 -8.87
N TYR A 57 10.14 -12.53 -8.75
CA TYR A 57 9.61 -13.27 -9.90
C TYR A 57 8.55 -12.48 -10.69
N GLY A 58 8.18 -11.27 -10.28
CA GLY A 58 7.16 -10.45 -10.95
C GLY A 58 5.75 -11.05 -10.86
N LEU A 59 5.49 -11.89 -9.87
CA LEU A 59 4.22 -12.60 -9.68
C LEU A 59 3.18 -11.78 -8.90
N LEU A 60 3.54 -10.57 -8.48
CA LEU A 60 2.66 -9.67 -7.76
C LEU A 60 1.87 -8.77 -8.72
N ASN A 61 0.56 -8.74 -8.56
CA ASN A 61 -0.29 -7.84 -9.32
C ASN A 61 -0.38 -6.47 -8.61
N PRO A 62 0.10 -5.37 -9.23
CA PRO A 62 -0.04 -4.04 -8.65
C PRO A 62 -1.50 -3.65 -8.47
N SER A 63 -1.79 -3.04 -7.34
CA SER A 63 -3.03 -2.31 -7.11
C SER A 63 -3.01 -0.98 -7.85
N PHE A 64 -4.16 -0.55 -8.35
CA PHE A 64 -4.31 0.76 -8.95
C PHE A 64 -4.13 1.88 -7.90
N ILE A 65 -3.29 2.86 -8.22
CA ILE A 65 -3.06 4.06 -7.43
C ILE A 65 -3.48 5.26 -8.28
N PRO A 66 -4.48 6.06 -7.85
CA PRO A 66 -4.88 7.24 -8.58
C PRO A 66 -3.73 8.27 -8.67
N PRO A 67 -3.64 9.03 -9.78
CA PRO A 67 -2.71 10.15 -9.90
C PRO A 67 -2.85 11.17 -8.76
N ALA A 68 -1.78 11.90 -8.46
CA ALA A 68 -1.73 12.93 -7.41
C ALA A 68 -2.96 13.87 -7.37
N PRO A 69 -3.41 14.50 -8.48
CA PRO A 69 -4.54 15.42 -8.43
C PRO A 69 -5.85 14.75 -7.96
N GLN A 70 -6.05 13.47 -8.31
CA GLN A 70 -7.24 12.72 -7.85
C GLN A 70 -7.14 12.37 -6.37
N ARG A 71 -5.94 12.06 -5.87
CA ARG A 71 -5.71 11.79 -4.44
C ARG A 71 -5.96 13.02 -3.60
N GLU A 72 -5.48 14.19 -4.02
CA GLU A 72 -5.69 15.47 -3.32
C GLU A 72 -7.18 15.80 -3.12
N VAL A 73 -7.97 15.70 -4.18
CA VAL A 73 -9.43 15.92 -4.10
C VAL A 73 -10.10 14.94 -3.13
N ARG A 74 -9.67 13.67 -3.14
CA ARG A 74 -10.18 12.64 -2.21
C ARG A 74 -9.77 12.89 -0.77
N GLU A 75 -8.58 13.44 -0.52
CA GLU A 75 -8.15 13.86 0.82
C GLU A 75 -9.01 15.03 1.33
N LEU A 76 -9.26 16.05 0.50
CA LEU A 76 -10.12 17.19 0.87
C LEU A 76 -11.55 16.74 1.22
N THR A 77 -12.11 15.82 0.44
CA THR A 77 -13.46 15.31 0.70
C THR A 77 -13.51 14.49 2.00
N ARG A 78 -12.52 13.62 2.25
CA ARG A 78 -12.41 12.87 3.51
C ARG A 78 -12.23 13.80 4.71
N TYR A 79 -11.42 14.84 4.56
CA TYR A 79 -11.21 15.84 5.60
C TYR A 79 -12.52 16.54 5.96
N ARG A 80 -13.30 16.97 4.95
CA ARG A 80 -14.62 17.57 5.19
C ARG A 80 -15.56 16.63 5.95
N MET A 81 -15.67 15.37 5.51
CA MET A 81 -16.50 14.39 6.21
C MET A 81 -16.05 14.14 7.65
N SER A 82 -14.74 14.19 7.92
CA SER A 82 -14.20 14.07 9.28
C SER A 82 -14.58 15.26 10.16
N LEU A 83 -14.54 16.49 9.62
CA LEU A 83 -14.99 17.69 10.33
C LEU A 83 -16.50 17.64 10.61
N ASP A 84 -17.31 17.28 9.62
CA ASP A 84 -18.75 17.13 9.76
C ASP A 84 -19.09 16.09 10.85
N SER A 85 -18.41 14.93 10.81
CA SER A 85 -18.57 13.87 11.82
C SER A 85 -18.13 14.29 13.22
N ARG A 86 -17.15 15.19 13.32
CA ARG A 86 -16.71 15.75 14.60
C ARG A 86 -17.72 16.75 15.14
N ASN A 87 -18.25 17.63 14.29
CA ASN A 87 -19.24 18.63 14.66
C ASN A 87 -20.56 17.98 15.10
N ALA A 88 -20.95 16.85 14.48
CA ALA A 88 -22.15 16.10 14.87
C ALA A 88 -22.05 15.37 16.23
N ARG A 89 -20.88 15.37 16.87
CA ARG A 89 -20.65 14.75 18.20
C ARG A 89 -20.62 15.76 19.35
N VAL A 90 -20.75 17.05 19.04
CA VAL A 90 -20.88 18.16 20.01
C VAL A 90 -22.35 18.53 20.11
#